data_AF-A0AAT9SS46-F1
#
_entry.id   AF-A0AAT9SS46-F1
#
_cell.length_a   1.000
_cell.length_b   1.000
_cell.length_c   1.000
_cell.angle_alpha   90.00
_cell.angle_beta   90.00
_cell.angle_gamma   90.00
#
_symmetry.space_group_name_H-M   'P 1'
#
loop_
_entity.id
_entity.type
_entity.pdbx_description
1 polymer ?
#
loop_
_entity_poly.entity_id
_entity_poly.type
_entity_poly.pdbx_seq_one_letter_code
_entity_poly.pdbx_strand_id
1 'polypeptide(L)'
;MQAHAHLAAFRDLYPGLKTALMLSRSRASAERLAEAAQAAGISAQVLDDAEALLSRSYIVISMVPGTARMTPFLDANSMKPVAFAAAVDTGRSWKPEALPAFDVLATDSLEQSHAPYGADGNPVTTVAFQHDLIELAAAPHPTASSGRSFFAFRGAALADLALAHLVVTKARAQGLGTKLPR
;
A
#
# COMPACT_ATOMS: atom_id res chain seq x y z
N MET A 1 -9.46 2.55 -9.59
CA MET A 1 -8.28 3.34 -10.02
C MET A 1 -7.05 2.98 -9.21
N GLN A 2 -6.98 3.27 -7.90
CA GLN A 2 -5.82 2.98 -7.04
C GLN A 2 -5.30 1.53 -7.15
N ALA A 3 -6.18 0.53 -7.10
CA ALA A 3 -5.79 -0.87 -7.20
C ALA A 3 -5.13 -1.23 -8.54
N HIS A 4 -5.60 -0.65 -9.65
CA HIS A 4 -5.00 -0.88 -10.96
C HIS A 4 -3.63 -0.21 -11.08
N ALA A 5 -3.46 0.99 -10.52
CA ALA A 5 -2.17 1.67 -10.49
C ALA A 5 -1.14 0.87 -9.65
N HIS A 6 -1.54 0.36 -8.49
CA HIS A 6 -0.67 -0.47 -7.66
C HIS A 6 -0.33 -1.80 -8.34
N LEU A 7 -1.30 -2.46 -8.98
CA LEU A 7 -1.05 -3.69 -9.75
C LEU A 7 0.00 -3.45 -10.86
N ALA A 8 -0.14 -2.35 -11.62
CA ALA A 8 0.82 -1.98 -12.65
C ALA A 8 2.21 -1.70 -12.07
N ALA A 9 2.30 -0.86 -11.03
CA ALA A 9 3.56 -0.52 -10.39
C ALA A 9 4.28 -1.75 -9.81
N PHE A 10 3.55 -2.64 -9.12
CA PHE A 10 4.16 -3.83 -8.52
C PHE A 10 4.56 -4.88 -9.55
N ARG A 11 3.85 -4.99 -10.68
CA ARG A 11 4.33 -5.82 -11.79
C ARG A 11 5.66 -5.30 -12.35
N ASP A 12 5.78 -3.99 -12.50
CA ASP A 12 7.00 -3.37 -13.03
C ASP A 12 8.18 -3.50 -12.04
N LEU A 13 7.91 -3.40 -10.73
CA LEU A 13 8.91 -3.61 -9.66
C LEU A 13 9.29 -5.08 -9.45
N TYR A 14 8.36 -6.01 -9.70
CA TYR A 14 8.54 -7.45 -9.48
C TYR A 14 8.23 -8.25 -10.75
N PRO A 15 9.16 -8.35 -11.70
CA PRO A 15 8.96 -9.10 -12.95
C PRO A 15 8.62 -10.59 -12.74
N GLY A 16 8.94 -11.15 -11.57
CA GLY A 16 8.60 -12.51 -11.16
C GLY A 16 7.20 -12.68 -10.54
N LEU A 17 6.37 -11.63 -10.50
CA LEU A 17 5.02 -11.68 -9.94
C LEU A 17 4.11 -12.56 -10.81
N LYS A 18 3.75 -13.74 -10.31
CA LYS A 18 2.94 -14.73 -11.03
C LYS A 18 1.48 -14.76 -10.62
N THR A 19 1.18 -14.33 -9.40
CA THR A 19 -0.16 -14.49 -8.81
C THR A 19 -0.59 -13.23 -8.10
N ALA A 20 -1.83 -12.83 -8.30
CA ALA A 20 -2.49 -11.75 -7.57
C ALA A 20 -3.79 -12.28 -6.94
N LEU A 21 -4.00 -11.95 -5.67
CA LEU A 21 -5.17 -12.33 -4.90
C LEU A 21 -5.98 -11.06 -4.60
N MET A 22 -7.29 -11.11 -4.82
CA MET A 22 -8.16 -9.94 -4.68
C MET A 22 -9.23 -10.20 -3.64
N LEU A 23 -9.40 -9.25 -2.73
CA LEU A 23 -10.52 -9.17 -1.79
C LEU A 23 -11.11 -7.76 -1.87
N SER A 24 -12.43 -7.68 -1.92
CA SER A 24 -13.16 -6.42 -1.97
C SER A 24 -14.54 -6.60 -1.36
N ARG A 25 -15.09 -5.51 -0.80
CA ARG A 25 -16.49 -5.48 -0.32
C ARG A 25 -17.50 -5.88 -1.39
N SER A 26 -17.25 -5.51 -2.65
CA SER A 26 -18.06 -5.97 -3.78
C SER A 26 -17.26 -6.92 -4.66
N ARG A 27 -17.87 -8.08 -4.93
CA ARG A 27 -17.36 -9.12 -5.82
C ARG A 27 -16.97 -8.56 -7.19
N ALA A 28 -17.88 -7.79 -7.79
CA ALA A 28 -17.66 -7.15 -9.09
C ALA A 28 -16.41 -6.24 -9.14
N SER A 29 -16.03 -5.60 -8.02
CA SER A 29 -14.80 -4.80 -7.99
C SER A 29 -13.55 -5.65 -7.89
N ALA A 30 -13.59 -6.79 -7.20
CA ALA A 30 -12.48 -7.74 -7.18
C ALA A 30 -12.30 -8.41 -8.55
N GLU A 31 -13.41 -8.78 -9.20
CA GLU A 31 -13.41 -9.42 -10.52
C GLU A 31 -12.82 -8.53 -11.61
N ARG A 32 -13.21 -7.24 -11.67
CA ARG A 32 -12.58 -6.29 -12.61
C ARG A 32 -11.07 -6.13 -12.42
N LEU A 33 -10.59 -6.20 -11.19
CA LEU A 33 -9.15 -6.14 -10.91
C LEU A 33 -8.46 -7.47 -11.29
N ALA A 34 -9.12 -8.60 -11.05
CA ALA A 34 -8.64 -9.92 -11.48
C ALA A 34 -8.54 -10.02 -13.00
N GLU A 35 -9.54 -9.53 -13.74
CA GLU A 35 -9.51 -9.42 -15.21
C GLU A 35 -8.32 -8.58 -15.68
N ALA A 36 -8.08 -7.42 -15.04
CA ALA A 36 -6.93 -6.58 -15.37
C ALA A 36 -5.59 -7.26 -15.09
N ALA A 37 -5.48 -8.07 -14.03
CA ALA A 37 -4.29 -8.86 -13.74
C ALA A 37 -4.09 -9.98 -14.77
N GLN A 38 -5.16 -10.68 -15.16
CA GLN A 38 -5.11 -11.73 -16.18
C GLN A 38 -4.72 -11.16 -17.55
N ALA A 39 -5.28 -10.01 -17.94
CA ALA A 39 -4.90 -9.29 -19.16
C ALA A 39 -3.42 -8.85 -19.15
N ALA A 40 -2.84 -8.69 -17.96
CA ALA A 40 -1.42 -8.40 -17.76
C ALA A 40 -0.53 -9.66 -17.62
N GLY A 41 -1.07 -10.86 -17.85
CA GLY A 41 -0.33 -12.12 -17.78
C GLY A 41 -0.13 -12.68 -16.36
N ILE A 42 -0.84 -12.14 -15.36
CA ILE A 42 -0.76 -12.57 -13.96
C ILE A 42 -1.96 -13.47 -13.64
N SER A 43 -1.73 -14.65 -13.05
CA SER A 43 -2.82 -15.48 -12.56
C SER A 43 -3.56 -14.76 -11.43
N ALA A 44 -4.88 -14.65 -11.54
CA ALA A 44 -5.69 -13.91 -10.57
C ALA A 44 -6.74 -14.80 -9.90
N GLN A 45 -6.97 -14.57 -8.60
CA GLN A 45 -8.02 -15.23 -7.84
C GLN A 45 -8.74 -14.23 -6.94
N VAL A 46 -10.08 -14.25 -6.99
CA VAL A 46 -10.92 -13.54 -6.02
C VAL A 46 -11.15 -14.44 -4.81
N LEU A 47 -10.89 -13.90 -3.62
CA LEU A 47 -11.12 -14.55 -2.33
C LEU A 47 -12.21 -13.78 -1.58
N ASP A 48 -12.95 -14.51 -0.74
CA ASP A 48 -13.97 -13.96 0.13
C ASP A 48 -13.53 -13.95 1.61
N ASP A 49 -12.29 -14.38 1.88
CA ASP A 49 -11.69 -14.48 3.21
C ASP A 49 -10.33 -13.75 3.27
N ALA A 50 -10.18 -12.91 4.29
CA ALA A 50 -8.99 -12.11 4.51
C ALA A 50 -7.81 -12.96 5.01
N GLU A 51 -8.07 -13.95 5.86
CA GLU A 51 -7.01 -14.80 6.41
C GLU A 51 -6.33 -15.65 5.32
N ALA A 52 -7.14 -16.25 4.42
CA ALA A 52 -6.65 -16.95 3.25
C ALA A 52 -5.82 -16.04 2.33
N LEU A 53 -6.22 -14.77 2.15
CA LEU A 53 -5.44 -13.82 1.36
C LEU A 53 -4.09 -13.52 2.03
N LEU A 54 -4.09 -13.21 3.33
CA LEU A 54 -2.91 -12.79 4.08
C LEU A 54 -1.87 -13.93 4.19
N SER A 55 -2.30 -15.14 4.50
CA SER A 55 -1.42 -16.31 4.66
C SER A 55 -0.72 -16.74 3.36
N ARG A 56 -1.30 -16.39 2.21
CA ARG A 56 -0.78 -16.72 0.88
C ARG A 56 0.05 -15.61 0.24
N SER A 57 0.00 -14.39 0.77
CA SER A 57 0.63 -13.22 0.18
C SER A 57 1.99 -12.89 0.78
N TYR A 58 2.98 -12.57 -0.07
CA TYR A 58 4.25 -11.98 0.35
C TYR A 58 4.19 -10.45 0.38
N ILE A 59 3.29 -9.88 -0.41
CA ILE A 59 3.03 -8.45 -0.52
C ILE A 59 1.53 -8.27 -0.40
N VAL A 60 1.09 -7.45 0.55
CA VAL A 60 -0.31 -7.10 0.78
C VAL A 60 -0.47 -5.60 0.57
N ILE A 61 -1.47 -5.19 -0.19
CA ILE A 61 -1.77 -3.78 -0.41
C ILE A 61 -3.20 -3.51 0.08
N SER A 62 -3.34 -2.73 1.14
CA SER A 62 -4.65 -2.34 1.68
C SER A 62 -5.00 -0.91 1.24
N MET A 63 -6.20 -0.75 0.68
CA MET A 63 -6.69 0.54 0.15
C MET A 63 -8.21 0.67 0.35
N VAL A 64 -8.66 0.42 1.58
CA VAL A 64 -10.06 0.44 1.95
C VAL A 64 -10.53 1.89 2.22
N PRO A 65 -11.59 2.38 1.55
CA PRO A 65 -12.12 3.71 1.83
C PRO A 65 -12.59 3.85 3.28
N GLY A 66 -12.29 4.99 3.92
CA GLY A 66 -12.82 5.30 5.26
C GLY A 66 -14.33 5.49 5.22
N THR A 67 -15.06 4.79 6.07
CA THR A 67 -16.50 5.01 6.30
C THR A 67 -16.77 4.94 7.80
N ALA A 68 -17.77 5.67 8.29
CA ALA A 68 -18.11 5.71 9.72
C ALA A 68 -18.48 4.35 10.34
N ARG A 69 -18.74 3.33 9.52
CA ARG A 69 -19.09 1.96 9.94
C ARG A 69 -18.04 0.92 9.55
N MET A 70 -16.85 1.34 9.14
CA MET A 70 -15.77 0.42 8.82
C MET A 70 -15.30 -0.29 10.09
N THR A 71 -15.21 -1.61 10.04
CA THR A 71 -14.57 -2.42 11.08
C THR A 71 -13.26 -2.96 10.51
N PRO A 72 -12.11 -2.78 11.19
CA PRO A 72 -10.86 -3.42 10.77
C PRO A 72 -11.03 -4.94 10.70
N PHE A 73 -10.48 -5.57 9.67
CA PHE A 73 -10.68 -7.00 9.41
C PHE A 73 -9.39 -7.74 9.02
N LEU A 74 -8.29 -7.00 8.77
CA LEU A 74 -6.98 -7.60 8.48
C LEU A 74 -6.22 -7.86 9.77
N ASP A 75 -5.70 -9.07 9.91
CA ASP A 75 -4.94 -9.52 11.07
C ASP A 75 -3.49 -9.80 10.66
N ALA A 76 -2.55 -8.99 11.17
CA ALA A 76 -1.14 -9.13 10.82
C ALA A 76 -0.55 -10.49 11.22
N ASN A 77 -1.12 -11.18 12.22
CA ASN A 77 -0.68 -12.51 12.61
C ASN A 77 -0.94 -13.56 11.52
N SER A 78 -1.96 -13.34 10.67
CA SER A 78 -2.27 -14.22 9.54
C SER A 78 -1.31 -14.06 8.36
N MET A 79 -0.48 -13.01 8.34
CA MET A 79 0.52 -12.85 7.29
C MET A 79 1.65 -13.88 7.44
N LYS A 80 2.31 -14.18 6.32
CA LYS A 80 3.57 -14.94 6.34
C LYS A 80 4.60 -14.26 7.28
N PRO A 81 5.51 -15.02 7.91
CA PRO A 81 6.52 -14.46 8.82
C PRO A 81 7.44 -13.42 8.16
N VAL A 82 7.70 -13.56 6.86
CA VAL A 82 8.44 -12.60 6.05
C VAL A 82 7.52 -12.12 4.93
N ALA A 83 6.96 -10.93 5.10
CA ALA A 83 6.03 -10.32 4.15
C ALA A 83 5.95 -8.80 4.34
N PHE A 84 5.48 -8.11 3.32
CA PHE A 84 5.33 -6.67 3.29
C PHE A 84 3.86 -6.26 3.18
N ALA A 85 3.43 -5.30 3.98
CA ALA A 85 2.12 -4.67 3.92
C ALA A 85 2.25 -3.17 3.57
N ALA A 86 1.73 -2.78 2.41
CA ALA A 86 1.57 -1.40 1.97
C ALA A 86 0.14 -0.92 2.29
N ALA A 87 -0.02 -0.18 3.37
CA ALA A 87 -1.30 0.33 3.85
C ALA A 87 -1.59 1.75 3.33
N VAL A 88 -2.07 1.81 2.09
CA VAL A 88 -2.50 3.05 1.40
C VAL A 88 -3.69 3.70 2.14
N ASP A 89 -4.45 2.89 2.87
CA ASP A 89 -5.55 3.31 3.72
C ASP A 89 -5.12 3.70 5.14
N THR A 90 -3.89 4.19 5.33
CA THR A 90 -3.33 4.66 6.61
C THR A 90 -3.29 3.61 7.72
N GLY A 91 -3.54 2.33 7.39
CA GLY A 91 -3.65 1.24 8.36
C GLY A 91 -5.07 0.94 8.86
N ARG A 92 -6.10 1.68 8.43
CA ARG A 92 -7.45 1.61 9.03
C ARG A 92 -8.16 0.27 8.88
N SER A 93 -7.75 -0.55 7.92
CA SER A 93 -8.30 -1.89 7.68
C SER A 93 -7.65 -2.96 8.55
N TRP A 94 -6.54 -2.64 9.22
CA TRP A 94 -5.78 -3.53 10.09
C TRP A 94 -6.27 -3.42 11.53
N LYS A 95 -6.46 -4.58 12.18
CA LYS A 95 -6.85 -4.66 13.59
C LYS A 95 -5.76 -4.01 14.46
N PRO A 96 -6.08 -2.98 15.27
CA PRO A 96 -5.10 -2.30 16.13
C PRO A 96 -4.31 -3.25 17.04
N GLU A 97 -4.96 -4.27 17.57
CA GLU A 97 -4.37 -5.30 18.43
C GLU A 97 -3.40 -6.25 17.70
N ALA A 98 -3.49 -6.32 16.36
CA ALA A 98 -2.60 -7.15 15.55
C ALA A 98 -1.37 -6.38 15.04
N LEU A 99 -1.40 -5.05 15.02
CA LEU A 99 -0.28 -4.23 14.53
C LEU A 99 1.07 -4.48 15.25
N PRO A 100 1.13 -4.84 16.55
CA PRO A 100 2.38 -5.24 17.19
C PRO A 100 3.06 -6.48 16.57
N ALA A 101 2.40 -7.23 15.69
CA ALA A 101 2.99 -8.38 14.98
C ALA A 101 3.92 -7.98 13.81
N PHE A 102 4.03 -6.69 13.50
CA PHE A 102 4.99 -6.17 12.53
C PHE A 102 6.33 -5.90 13.20
N ASP A 103 7.41 -6.36 12.57
CA ASP A 103 8.79 -6.16 13.03
C ASP A 103 9.34 -4.79 12.60
N VAL A 104 8.82 -4.23 11.50
CA VAL A 104 9.19 -2.90 10.99
C VAL A 104 7.92 -2.12 10.73
N LEU A 105 7.76 -0.98 11.40
CA LEU A 105 6.67 -0.04 11.14
C LEU A 105 7.23 1.28 10.62
N ALA A 106 6.84 1.63 9.40
CA ALA A 106 7.31 2.81 8.72
C ALA A 106 6.17 3.66 8.14
N THR A 107 6.45 4.93 7.93
CA THR A 107 5.55 5.88 7.26
C THR A 107 6.30 6.71 6.23
N ASP A 108 5.60 7.60 5.53
CA ASP A 108 6.23 8.52 4.58
C ASP A 108 7.00 9.64 5.28
N SER A 109 6.48 10.17 6.40
CA SER A 109 7.15 11.21 7.19
C SER A 109 6.79 11.09 8.67
N LEU A 110 7.81 10.85 9.51
CA LEU A 110 7.65 10.84 10.97
C LEU A 110 7.24 12.21 11.54
N GLU A 111 7.53 13.31 10.85
CA GLU A 111 7.07 14.65 11.24
C GLU A 111 5.55 14.82 11.07
N GLN A 112 4.93 14.07 10.15
CA GLN A 112 3.50 14.16 9.86
C GLN A 112 2.68 13.09 10.58
N SER A 113 3.30 11.94 10.88
CA SER A 113 2.60 10.79 11.42
C SER A 113 3.47 9.95 12.32
N HIS A 114 3.00 9.71 13.54
CA HIS A 114 3.70 8.89 14.52
C HIS A 114 3.11 7.49 14.68
N ALA A 115 1.89 7.24 14.17
CA ALA A 115 1.24 5.94 14.27
C ALA A 115 0.22 5.73 13.13
N PRO A 116 -0.13 4.46 12.83
CA PRO A 116 -1.25 4.12 11.95
C PRO A 116 -2.55 4.72 12.48
N TYR A 117 -3.55 4.90 11.61
CA TYR A 117 -4.85 5.41 11.99
C TYR A 117 -5.91 4.31 11.96
N GLY A 118 -6.70 4.22 13.03
CA GLY A 118 -7.82 3.30 13.14
C GLY A 118 -8.99 3.68 12.24
N ALA A 119 -10.00 2.81 12.19
CA ALA A 119 -11.23 3.04 11.41
C ALA A 119 -12.05 4.24 11.92
N ASP A 120 -11.87 4.63 13.18
CA ASP A 120 -12.42 5.82 13.82
C ASP A 120 -11.72 7.13 13.41
N GLY A 121 -10.61 7.04 12.67
CA GLY A 121 -9.81 8.18 12.24
C GLY A 121 -8.83 8.69 13.29
N ASN A 122 -8.68 8.00 14.43
CA ASN A 122 -7.71 8.36 15.46
C ASN A 122 -6.40 7.57 15.29
N PRO A 123 -5.26 8.11 15.75
CA PRO A 123 -4.02 7.34 15.84
C PRO A 123 -4.20 6.11 16.73
N VAL A 124 -3.69 4.97 16.27
CA VAL A 124 -3.62 3.75 17.07
C VAL A 124 -2.58 3.94 18.18
N THR A 125 -2.90 3.49 19.39
CA THR A 125 -2.06 3.66 20.58
C THR A 125 -1.19 2.45 20.92
N THR A 126 -1.40 1.31 20.26
CA THR A 126 -0.68 0.05 20.53
C THR A 126 0.71 0.00 19.87
N VAL A 127 0.97 0.85 18.89
CA VAL A 127 2.22 0.90 18.11
C VAL A 127 2.56 2.33 17.71
N ALA A 128 3.83 2.56 17.37
CA ALA A 128 4.31 3.79 16.74
C ALA A 128 5.17 3.46 15.51
N PHE A 129 5.21 4.34 14.53
CA PHE A 129 6.20 4.27 13.45
C PHE A 129 7.58 4.54 14.01
N GLN A 130 8.56 3.77 13.54
CA GLN A 130 9.96 3.88 13.96
C GLN A 130 10.86 4.43 12.84
N HIS A 131 10.39 4.34 11.59
CA HIS A 131 11.14 4.72 10.40
C HIS A 131 10.29 5.56 9.46
N ASP A 132 10.95 6.37 8.63
CA ASP A 132 10.32 7.02 7.49
C ASP A 132 10.99 6.68 6.16
N LEU A 133 10.42 7.20 5.08
CA LEU A 133 10.91 6.94 3.74
C LEU A 133 12.28 7.58 3.48
N ILE A 134 12.66 8.66 4.17
CA ILE A 134 13.99 9.27 4.02
C ILE A 134 15.05 8.32 4.57
N GLU A 135 14.82 7.79 5.77
CA GLU A 135 15.71 6.80 6.39
C GLU A 135 15.81 5.54 5.52
N LEU A 136 14.66 4.96 5.12
CA LEU A 136 14.61 3.71 4.35
C LEU A 136 15.17 3.85 2.93
N ALA A 137 15.15 5.06 2.35
CA ALA A 137 15.76 5.33 1.05
C ALA A 137 17.29 5.47 1.13
N ALA A 138 17.84 5.81 2.30
CA ALA A 138 19.27 5.97 2.49
C ALA A 138 19.99 4.62 2.62
N ALA A 139 19.38 3.65 3.32
CA ALA A 139 19.92 2.30 3.47
C ALA A 139 18.81 1.26 3.68
N PRO A 140 19.00 0.02 3.19
CA PRO A 140 18.08 -1.07 3.50
C PRO A 140 18.01 -1.35 5.00
N HIS A 141 16.80 -1.50 5.54
CA HIS A 141 16.62 -1.89 6.95
C HIS A 141 17.04 -3.36 7.17
N PRO A 142 17.86 -3.68 8.18
CA PRO A 142 18.47 -5.00 8.34
C PRO A 142 17.45 -6.13 8.58
N THR A 143 16.30 -5.83 9.19
CA THR A 143 15.26 -6.83 9.47
C THR A 143 14.20 -6.94 8.36
N ALA A 144 14.27 -6.11 7.32
CA ALA A 144 13.25 -6.09 6.26
C ALA A 144 13.16 -7.43 5.51
N SER A 145 14.26 -8.19 5.42
CA SER A 145 14.30 -9.50 4.77
C SER A 145 13.94 -10.68 5.69
N SER A 146 13.72 -10.44 6.98
CA SER A 146 13.54 -11.50 7.98
C SER A 146 12.27 -11.38 8.82
N GLY A 147 11.48 -10.32 8.64
CA GLY A 147 10.27 -10.06 9.41
C GLY A 147 9.13 -9.48 8.57
N ARG A 148 8.02 -9.20 9.25
CA ARG A 148 6.87 -8.52 8.66
C ARG A 148 7.11 -7.02 8.67
N SER A 149 7.04 -6.41 7.50
CA SER A 149 7.18 -4.96 7.35
C SER A 149 5.84 -4.32 7.04
N PHE A 150 5.54 -3.21 7.69
CA PHE A 150 4.34 -2.41 7.50
C PHE A 150 4.72 -0.99 7.12
N PHE A 151 4.15 -0.51 6.01
CA PHE A 151 4.29 0.86 5.56
C PHE A 151 2.92 1.50 5.39
N ALA A 152 2.61 2.54 6.17
CA ALA A 152 1.36 3.27 6.06
C ALA A 152 1.56 4.69 5.51
N PHE A 153 0.80 5.00 4.46
CA PHE A 153 0.87 6.27 3.74
C PHE A 153 -0.04 7.30 4.39
N ARG A 154 0.43 8.53 4.59
CA ARG A 154 -0.43 9.70 4.88
C ARG A 154 -0.56 10.63 3.68
N GLY A 155 0.41 10.59 2.78
CA GLY A 155 0.54 11.44 1.61
C GLY A 155 1.50 12.59 1.90
N ALA A 156 2.68 12.54 1.28
CA ALA A 156 3.63 13.65 1.29
C ALA A 156 3.47 14.49 0.02
N ALA A 157 3.05 15.75 0.14
CA ALA A 157 2.89 16.67 -1.00
C ALA A 157 4.17 16.85 -1.84
N LEU A 158 5.34 16.61 -1.22
CA LEU A 158 6.63 16.61 -1.91
C LEU A 158 6.69 15.55 -3.03
N ALA A 159 6.08 14.38 -2.84
CA ALA A 159 6.04 13.33 -3.85
C ALA A 159 5.25 13.78 -5.09
N ASP A 160 4.10 14.43 -4.89
CA ASP A 160 3.29 14.98 -5.98
C ASP A 160 4.03 16.09 -6.73
N LEU A 161 4.71 17.00 -6.00
CA LEU A 161 5.51 18.06 -6.62
C LEU A 161 6.68 17.50 -7.43
N ALA A 162 7.39 16.50 -6.90
CA ALA A 162 8.50 15.87 -7.60
C ALA A 162 8.05 15.18 -8.89
N LEU A 163 6.92 14.45 -8.85
CA LEU A 163 6.36 13.80 -10.03
C LEU A 163 5.83 14.84 -11.04
N ALA A 164 5.13 15.87 -10.58
CA ALA A 164 4.66 16.95 -11.43
C ALA A 164 5.82 17.68 -12.13
N HIS A 165 6.91 17.97 -11.40
CA HIS A 165 8.11 18.57 -11.97
C HIS A 165 8.72 17.69 -13.06
N LEU A 166 8.83 16.37 -12.83
CA LEU A 166 9.33 15.42 -13.82
C LEU A 166 8.46 15.38 -15.07
N VAL A 167 7.14 15.30 -14.92
CA VAL A 167 6.17 15.26 -16.02
C VAL A 167 6.23 16.55 -16.84
N VAL A 168 6.19 17.71 -16.18
CA VAL A 168 6.26 19.02 -16.85
C VAL A 168 7.59 19.18 -17.59
N THR A 169 8.69 18.76 -16.99
CA THR A 169 10.02 18.83 -17.62
C THR A 169 10.08 17.98 -18.89
N LYS A 170 9.59 16.73 -18.83
CA LYS A 170 9.53 15.84 -20.00
C LYS A 170 8.59 16.36 -21.08
N ALA A 171 7.40 16.85 -20.70
CA ALA A 171 6.44 17.41 -21.64
C ALA A 171 7.03 18.62 -22.39
N ARG A 172 7.71 19.52 -21.68
CA ARG A 172 8.38 20.69 -22.29
C ARG A 172 9.48 20.28 -23.26
N ALA A 173 10.32 19.30 -22.88
CA ALA A 173 11.37 18.79 -23.76
C ALA A 173 10.82 18.15 -25.05
N GLN A 174 9.58 17.65 -25.01
CA GLN A 174 8.88 17.05 -26.15
C GLN A 174 7.95 18.02 -26.89
N GLY A 175 7.91 19.30 -26.51
CA GLY A 175 7.00 20.29 -27.11
C GLY A 175 5.52 20.03 -26.83
N LEU A 176 5.19 19.28 -25.78
CA LEU A 176 3.82 18.95 -25.39
C LEU A 176 3.23 20.01 -24.44
N GLY A 177 1.91 20.18 -24.51
CA GLY A 177 1.11 21.02 -23.61
C GLY A 177 0.68 22.37 -24.21
N THR A 178 -0.02 23.17 -23.41
CA THR A 178 -0.57 24.47 -23.81
C THR A 178 0.02 25.58 -22.94
N LYS A 179 0.56 26.64 -23.56
CA LYS A 179 0.96 27.85 -22.84
C LYS A 179 -0.28 28.68 -22.55
N LEU A 180 -0.54 28.94 -21.27
CA LEU A 180 -1.57 29.87 -20.85
C LEU A 180 -0.97 31.28 -20.72
N PRO A 181 -1.71 32.34 -21.08
CA PRO A 181 -1.30 33.71 -20.78
C PRO A 181 -1.15 33.90 -19.26
N ARG A 182 -0.26 34.81 -18.86
CA ARG A 182 -0.12 35.23 -17.47
C ARG A 182 -1.25 36.16 -17.06
#